data_AF-A0A5B9CZJ6-F1
#
_entry.id   AF-A0A5B9CZJ6-F1
#
_cell.length_a   1.000
_cell.length_b   1.000
_cell.length_c   1.000
_cell.angle_alpha   90.00
_cell.angle_beta   90.00
_cell.angle_gamma   90.00
#
_symmetry.space_group_name_H-M   'P 1'
#
loop_
_entity.id
_entity.type
_entity.pdbx_description
1 polymer ?
#
loop_
_entity_poly.entity_id
_entity_poly.type
_entity_poly.pdbx_seq_one_letter_code
_entity_poly.pdbx_strand_id
1 'polypeptide(L)'
;MKKDHPHPFPSPSIQELIRLYEQAAAEVSGEAPLPKETPLTSKRLSTIPEQDEGRLSVLEEETIMQTSAQASARIMNPTTPLSSTRAPQRPQEAEMTRATAAPQAVQGAAKILSEEEISRLLPHHSLVRTYQEEIERLSASAYGNPHILQEKMQEIQRNPQAGEELSWRMAAHPKSIAKPSGRSMLGFKNRERRDAEESYSALSLTIECYTEAVRQARENLLQSPEQELKTYERLMGKDAVSALLQKPGHSEREKESLSEADMSAQIHQHSKVKRHHAQIKYWCGVVFGDANVLQSQVEELFQNPETIEQLAQQLAGNPKSIHKYAGRSFGGLKNRARIHAEAGLSHLIDAADNYATAVAQVRESLLQTQQTQQEHREASEQTQSLQQQQQNVSQSAQRLESSTITHEGTTPSPQQRETDLRPRKTAAPKAMAFAS
;
A
#
# COMPACT_ATOMS: atom_id res chain seq x y z
N MET A 1 -23.26 -23.34 -30.16
CA MET A 1 -22.23 -22.80 -31.07
C MET A 1 -21.34 -21.86 -30.27
N LYS A 2 -20.05 -22.18 -30.13
CA LYS A 2 -19.00 -21.25 -29.67
C LYS A 2 -17.92 -21.26 -30.74
N LYS A 3 -17.34 -20.11 -31.08
CA LYS A 3 -16.28 -19.96 -32.07
C LYS A 3 -15.04 -19.43 -31.38
N ASP A 4 -14.10 -20.31 -31.08
CA ASP A 4 -12.77 -19.93 -30.64
C ASP A 4 -12.03 -19.25 -31.81
N HIS A 5 -11.38 -18.12 -31.55
CA HIS A 5 -10.44 -17.49 -32.47
C HIS A 5 -9.04 -17.60 -31.85
N PRO A 6 -8.03 -18.11 -32.58
CA PRO A 6 -6.67 -18.21 -32.05
C PRO A 6 -6.00 -16.84 -31.99
N HIS A 7 -5.34 -16.53 -30.88
CA HIS A 7 -4.47 -15.36 -30.77
C HIS A 7 -3.22 -15.57 -31.65
N PRO A 8 -2.81 -14.59 -32.47
CA PRO A 8 -1.53 -14.63 -33.16
C PRO A 8 -0.41 -14.21 -32.20
N PHE A 9 0.76 -14.85 -32.37
CA PHE A 9 2.03 -14.65 -31.65
C PHE A 9 2.07 -15.20 -30.21
N PRO A 10 2.97 -16.16 -29.91
CA PRO A 10 3.29 -16.52 -28.54
C PRO A 10 4.16 -15.41 -27.92
N SER A 11 3.79 -14.96 -26.71
CA SER A 11 4.65 -14.09 -25.91
C SER A 11 5.98 -14.81 -25.61
N PRO A 12 7.15 -14.18 -25.80
CA PRO A 12 8.42 -14.79 -25.44
C PRO A 12 8.45 -15.11 -23.94
N SER A 13 9.12 -16.20 -23.58
CA SER A 13 9.26 -16.61 -22.18
C SER A 13 10.01 -15.54 -21.38
N ILE A 14 9.70 -15.41 -20.09
CA ILE A 14 10.45 -14.54 -19.17
C ILE A 14 11.97 -14.87 -19.22
N GLN A 15 12.32 -16.13 -19.45
CA GLN A 15 13.71 -16.57 -19.63
C GLN A 15 14.36 -16.06 -20.94
N GLU A 16 13.60 -15.88 -22.02
CA GLU A 16 14.10 -15.27 -23.26
C GLU A 16 14.31 -13.76 -23.08
N LEU A 17 13.39 -13.07 -22.38
CA LEU A 17 13.54 -11.65 -22.05
C LEU A 17 14.76 -11.38 -21.18
N ILE A 18 15.00 -12.19 -20.15
CA ILE A 18 16.22 -12.11 -19.32
C ILE A 18 17.47 -12.31 -20.18
N ARG A 19 17.51 -13.36 -21.01
CA ARG A 19 18.67 -13.66 -21.88
C ARG A 19 18.96 -12.55 -22.90
N LEU A 20 17.93 -11.93 -23.48
CA LEU A 20 18.09 -10.78 -24.39
C LEU A 20 18.67 -9.57 -23.66
N TYR A 21 18.27 -9.33 -22.42
CA TYR A 21 18.79 -8.24 -21.59
C TYR A 21 20.25 -8.46 -21.18
N GLU A 22 20.61 -9.69 -20.80
CA GLU A 22 21.99 -10.09 -20.50
C GLU A 22 22.91 -9.98 -21.73
N GLN A 23 22.42 -10.35 -22.92
CA GLN A 23 23.18 -10.21 -24.16
C GLN A 23 23.43 -8.72 -24.52
N ALA A 24 22.41 -7.87 -24.41
CA ALA A 24 22.55 -6.43 -24.65
C ALA A 24 23.51 -5.76 -23.64
N ALA A 25 23.51 -6.21 -22.38
CA ALA A 25 24.45 -5.73 -21.36
C ALA A 25 25.91 -6.14 -21.66
N ALA A 26 26.13 -7.33 -22.24
CA ALA A 26 27.46 -7.80 -22.63
C ALA A 26 28.04 -7.00 -23.81
N GLU A 27 27.22 -6.62 -24.80
CA GLU A 27 27.63 -5.82 -25.97
C GLU A 27 28.09 -4.39 -25.58
N VAL A 28 27.56 -3.83 -24.49
CA VAL A 28 27.97 -2.51 -23.95
C VAL A 28 29.31 -2.57 -23.18
N SER A 29 29.77 -3.77 -22.78
CA SER A 29 30.97 -3.97 -21.96
C SER A 29 32.22 -4.40 -22.76
N GLY A 30 32.15 -4.39 -24.10
CA GLY A 30 33.26 -4.74 -24.99
C GLY A 30 34.10 -3.53 -25.41
N GLU A 31 35.35 -3.45 -24.93
CA GLU A 31 36.28 -2.33 -25.22
C GLU A 31 37.14 -2.56 -26.48
N ALA A 32 37.19 -1.57 -27.39
CA ALA A 32 38.33 -1.14 -28.24
C ALA A 32 37.88 -0.53 -29.61
N PRO A 33 38.70 0.32 -30.29
CA PRO A 33 39.68 1.28 -29.79
C PRO A 33 39.57 2.70 -30.44
N LEU A 34 40.27 3.68 -29.84
CA LEU A 34 40.46 5.05 -30.35
C LEU A 34 41.14 5.15 -31.73
N PRO A 35 40.68 6.05 -32.63
CA PRO A 35 41.51 6.66 -33.67
C PRO A 35 42.20 7.95 -33.16
N LYS A 36 43.40 8.22 -33.66
CA LYS A 36 44.31 9.29 -33.19
C LYS A 36 44.01 10.65 -33.84
N GLU A 37 44.29 11.73 -33.11
CA GLU A 37 44.42 13.07 -33.68
C GLU A 37 45.59 13.18 -34.68
N THR A 38 45.51 14.13 -35.62
CA THR A 38 46.55 15.19 -35.83
C THR A 38 46.02 16.27 -36.81
N PRO A 39 46.57 17.50 -36.83
CA PRO A 39 45.75 18.71 -37.03
C PRO A 39 46.11 19.58 -38.24
N LEU A 40 45.19 20.47 -38.67
CA LEU A 40 45.51 21.65 -39.51
C LEU A 40 44.69 22.92 -39.17
N THR A 41 45.38 23.86 -38.51
CA THR A 41 45.32 25.34 -38.62
C THR A 41 44.10 26.06 -39.25
N SER A 42 43.40 26.81 -38.39
CA SER A 42 43.05 28.25 -38.50
C SER A 42 42.91 28.91 -39.90
N LYS A 43 41.73 29.50 -40.16
CA LYS A 43 41.59 30.91 -40.60
C LYS A 43 40.18 31.49 -40.40
N ARG A 44 40.06 32.81 -40.57
CA ARG A 44 39.03 33.74 -40.08
C ARG A 44 38.27 34.38 -41.26
N LEU A 45 37.13 35.03 -40.97
CA LEU A 45 36.26 35.82 -41.88
C LEU A 45 35.40 34.96 -42.82
N SER A 46 34.22 35.36 -43.31
CA SER A 46 33.22 36.41 -43.04
C SER A 46 32.29 36.41 -44.28
N THR A 47 31.10 37.01 -44.15
CA THR A 47 30.29 37.57 -45.25
C THR A 47 29.28 36.63 -45.93
N ILE A 48 28.00 37.07 -45.89
CA ILE A 48 26.83 36.55 -46.62
C ILE A 48 26.77 37.26 -47.98
N PRO A 49 26.18 36.66 -49.04
CA PRO A 49 24.85 37.14 -49.43
C PRO A 49 23.85 36.04 -49.82
N GLU A 50 22.57 36.38 -49.79
CA GLU A 50 21.45 35.62 -50.34
C GLU A 50 21.41 35.68 -51.88
N GLN A 51 20.80 34.65 -52.48
CA GLN A 51 19.87 34.63 -53.65
C GLN A 51 19.95 33.23 -54.27
N ASP A 52 18.96 32.63 -54.91
CA ASP A 52 17.49 32.73 -55.05
C ASP A 52 17.17 31.63 -56.12
N GLU A 53 15.90 31.27 -56.32
CA GLU A 53 15.40 30.30 -57.31
C GLU A 53 15.82 28.82 -57.12
N GLY A 54 14.98 27.81 -57.44
CA GLY A 54 13.57 27.87 -57.81
C GLY A 54 12.99 26.51 -58.25
N ARG A 55 11.76 26.22 -57.78
CA ARG A 55 10.69 25.35 -58.37
C ARG A 55 10.93 23.85 -58.68
N LEU A 56 9.76 23.16 -58.79
CA LEU A 56 9.47 21.79 -59.24
C LEU A 56 9.70 20.71 -58.15
N SER A 57 8.70 20.04 -57.55
CA SER A 57 7.38 19.46 -57.96
C SER A 57 7.48 18.05 -58.56
N VAL A 58 6.37 17.28 -58.48
CA VAL A 58 6.22 15.81 -58.72
C VAL A 58 6.68 14.99 -57.49
N LEU A 59 5.86 14.29 -56.68
CA LEU A 59 4.54 13.61 -56.83
C LEU A 59 4.61 12.27 -57.56
N GLU A 60 4.70 11.18 -56.80
CA GLU A 60 4.17 9.87 -57.20
C GLU A 60 3.91 8.98 -55.97
N GLU A 61 2.63 8.66 -55.72
CA GLU A 61 2.25 7.39 -55.12
C GLU A 61 2.33 6.33 -56.22
N GLU A 62 2.87 5.15 -55.95
CA GLU A 62 2.15 3.93 -56.33
C GLU A 62 2.45 2.75 -55.42
N THR A 63 1.55 1.78 -55.46
CA THR A 63 1.48 0.60 -54.59
C THR A 63 1.76 -0.67 -55.45
N ILE A 64 1.79 -1.86 -54.82
CA ILE A 64 1.35 -3.17 -55.36
C ILE A 64 2.43 -4.28 -55.57
N MET A 65 2.20 -5.39 -54.85
CA MET A 65 2.49 -6.83 -55.09
C MET A 65 3.88 -7.50 -54.90
N GLN A 66 3.75 -8.76 -54.43
CA GLN A 66 4.59 -9.95 -54.65
C GLN A 66 5.91 -10.04 -53.86
N THR A 67 6.35 -11.20 -53.33
CA THR A 67 6.11 -12.59 -53.74
C THR A 67 6.11 -13.58 -52.55
N SER A 68 5.27 -14.62 -52.59
CA SER A 68 5.39 -15.82 -51.76
C SER A 68 6.13 -16.95 -52.51
N ALA A 69 7.19 -17.51 -51.93
CA ALA A 69 7.82 -18.73 -52.44
C ALA A 69 8.31 -19.64 -51.29
N GLN A 70 8.30 -20.95 -51.54
CA GLN A 70 8.44 -22.01 -50.54
C GLN A 70 9.90 -22.47 -50.38
N ALA A 71 10.24 -23.03 -49.21
CA ALA A 71 11.30 -24.03 -49.09
C ALA A 71 10.88 -25.09 -48.04
N SER A 72 11.00 -26.38 -48.39
CA SER A 72 10.63 -27.53 -47.55
C SER A 72 11.85 -28.36 -47.16
N ALA A 73 11.93 -28.78 -45.89
CA ALA A 73 12.52 -30.06 -45.44
C ALA A 73 12.10 -30.27 -43.96
N ARG A 74 11.19 -31.19 -43.58
CA ARG A 74 11.32 -32.66 -43.49
C ARG A 74 12.52 -33.17 -42.66
N ILE A 75 12.20 -33.74 -41.48
CA ILE A 75 12.67 -35.00 -40.84
C ILE A 75 11.84 -35.12 -39.54
N MET A 76 10.70 -35.82 -39.54
CA MET A 76 10.50 -37.25 -39.21
C MET A 76 10.55 -37.61 -37.70
N ASN A 77 9.36 -37.74 -37.10
CA ASN A 77 9.09 -38.62 -35.95
C ASN A 77 8.63 -40.00 -36.45
N PRO A 78 8.66 -41.05 -35.60
CA PRO A 78 7.47 -41.88 -35.52
C PRO A 78 7.03 -42.31 -34.10
N THR A 79 5.70 -42.39 -34.01
CA THR A 79 4.75 -42.75 -32.96
C THR A 79 4.94 -44.10 -32.22
N THR A 80 4.56 -44.06 -30.93
CA THR A 80 3.96 -45.05 -29.99
C THR A 80 3.52 -46.45 -30.50
N PRO A 81 3.40 -47.46 -29.59
CA PRO A 81 2.05 -47.81 -29.08
C PRO A 81 1.95 -48.27 -27.59
N LEU A 82 0.70 -48.41 -27.11
CA LEU A 82 0.29 -48.87 -25.77
C LEU A 82 0.56 -50.37 -25.51
N SER A 83 0.71 -50.76 -24.23
CA SER A 83 -0.09 -51.86 -23.62
C SER A 83 0.05 -52.01 -22.09
N SER A 84 -1.11 -52.11 -21.42
CA SER A 84 -1.46 -52.87 -20.20
C SER A 84 -0.38 -53.47 -19.27
N THR A 85 -0.53 -53.34 -17.93
CA THR A 85 -1.11 -54.41 -17.05
C THR A 85 -1.03 -54.09 -15.53
N ARG A 86 -2.20 -54.09 -14.87
CA ARG A 86 -2.59 -54.58 -13.51
C ARG A 86 -1.59 -54.56 -12.31
N ALA A 87 -2.04 -53.96 -11.19
CA ALA A 87 -1.49 -54.06 -9.83
C ALA A 87 -2.02 -55.33 -9.07
N PRO A 88 -1.96 -55.49 -7.72
CA PRO A 88 -1.12 -54.88 -6.65
C PRO A 88 -0.47 -55.93 -5.69
N GLN A 89 0.33 -55.51 -4.70
CA GLN A 89 0.45 -56.23 -3.41
C GLN A 89 0.90 -55.32 -2.23
N ARG A 90 0.67 -55.78 -0.99
CA ARG A 90 0.53 -54.99 0.26
C ARG A 90 1.47 -55.55 1.39
N PRO A 91 1.41 -55.20 2.70
CA PRO A 91 2.58 -54.77 3.47
C PRO A 91 2.91 -55.61 4.73
N GLN A 92 4.06 -55.36 5.37
CA GLN A 92 4.38 -55.63 6.79
C GLN A 92 5.34 -54.49 7.24
N GLU A 93 5.21 -53.78 8.38
CA GLU A 93 5.19 -54.21 9.80
C GLU A 93 6.47 -54.94 10.25
N ALA A 94 7.15 -54.64 11.37
CA ALA A 94 7.07 -53.53 12.34
C ALA A 94 8.38 -53.49 13.19
N GLU A 95 8.39 -52.69 14.28
CA GLU A 95 9.39 -52.63 15.37
C GLU A 95 10.80 -52.06 15.08
N MET A 96 11.58 -51.58 16.08
CA MET A 96 11.28 -50.78 17.29
C MET A 96 12.62 -50.39 17.95
N THR A 97 12.97 -49.11 18.03
CA THR A 97 14.01 -48.65 18.97
C THR A 97 13.70 -47.26 19.51
N ARG A 98 13.58 -47.12 20.83
CA ARG A 98 13.38 -45.83 21.50
C ARG A 98 14.72 -45.12 21.68
N ALA A 99 14.77 -43.83 21.36
CA ALA A 99 15.77 -42.91 21.88
C ALA A 99 15.04 -41.70 22.48
N THR A 100 15.31 -41.43 23.76
CA THR A 100 14.67 -40.33 24.50
C THR A 100 15.18 -38.99 24.02
N ALA A 101 14.38 -38.27 23.23
CA ALA A 101 14.56 -36.84 23.00
C ALA A 101 13.66 -36.08 23.99
N ALA A 102 14.27 -35.20 24.79
CA ALA A 102 13.50 -34.27 25.62
C ALA A 102 12.64 -33.36 24.72
N PRO A 103 11.44 -32.94 25.15
CA PRO A 103 10.68 -31.94 24.42
C PRO A 103 11.49 -30.64 24.42
N GLN A 104 12.08 -30.29 23.26
CA GLN A 104 12.59 -28.95 23.04
C GLN A 104 11.40 -28.01 23.22
N ALA A 105 11.46 -27.17 24.25
CA ALA A 105 10.47 -26.13 24.46
C ALA A 105 10.38 -25.29 23.19
N VAL A 106 9.17 -25.17 22.64
CA VAL A 106 8.88 -24.37 21.45
C VAL A 106 9.02 -22.89 21.82
N GLN A 107 10.27 -22.40 21.84
CA GLN A 107 10.59 -20.98 21.84
C GLN A 107 10.63 -20.51 20.40
N GLY A 108 9.44 -20.31 19.86
CA GLY A 108 9.17 -19.89 18.50
C GLY A 108 7.79 -19.24 18.42
N ALA A 109 7.52 -18.30 19.32
CA ALA A 109 6.43 -17.36 19.12
C ALA A 109 6.81 -16.53 17.89
N ALA A 110 6.23 -16.88 16.74
CA ALA A 110 6.54 -16.27 15.45
C ALA A 110 6.47 -14.75 15.60
N LYS A 111 7.58 -14.05 15.30
CA LYS A 111 7.68 -12.62 15.59
C LYS A 111 6.86 -11.81 14.59
N ILE A 112 5.57 -11.63 14.89
CA ILE A 112 4.69 -10.73 14.14
C ILE A 112 5.19 -9.28 14.35
N LEU A 113 5.43 -8.57 13.25
CA LEU A 113 5.75 -7.15 13.26
C LEU A 113 4.47 -6.32 13.20
N SER A 114 4.41 -5.25 13.99
CA SER A 114 3.37 -4.23 13.90
C SER A 114 3.50 -3.38 12.63
N GLU A 115 2.40 -2.78 12.19
CA GLU A 115 2.35 -1.90 11.02
C GLU A 115 3.29 -0.69 11.17
N GLU A 116 3.49 -0.21 12.41
CA GLU A 116 4.42 0.86 12.74
C GLU A 116 5.88 0.40 12.65
N GLU A 117 6.20 -0.84 13.04
CA GLU A 117 7.54 -1.42 12.85
C GLU A 117 7.85 -1.63 11.36
N ILE A 118 6.89 -2.17 10.59
CA ILE A 118 6.99 -2.32 9.14
C ILE A 118 7.22 -0.95 8.48
N SER A 119 6.42 0.05 8.84
CA SER A 119 6.55 1.43 8.34
C SER A 119 7.90 2.09 8.66
N ARG A 120 8.55 1.71 9.77
CA ARG A 120 9.91 2.17 10.11
C ARG A 120 11.02 1.40 9.40
N LEU A 121 10.78 0.16 8.98
CA LEU A 121 11.75 -0.64 8.23
C LEU A 121 11.72 -0.35 6.72
N LEU A 122 10.55 -0.14 6.12
CA LEU A 122 10.38 0.04 4.66
C LEU A 122 11.33 1.06 3.99
N PRO A 123 11.59 2.27 4.55
CA PRO A 123 12.56 3.22 3.98
C PRO A 123 14.01 2.68 3.87
N HIS A 124 14.31 1.62 4.60
CA HIS A 124 15.63 1.00 4.63
C HIS A 124 15.74 -0.26 3.75
N HIS A 125 14.65 -0.74 3.13
CA HIS A 125 14.71 -1.80 2.15
C HIS A 125 15.51 -1.35 0.92
N SER A 126 16.42 -2.18 0.43
CA SER A 126 17.38 -1.80 -0.62
C SER A 126 16.68 -1.32 -1.90
N LEU A 127 15.75 -2.10 -2.45
CA LEU A 127 15.00 -1.75 -3.65
C LEU A 127 14.11 -0.50 -3.46
N VAL A 128 13.51 -0.34 -2.27
CA VAL A 128 12.65 0.82 -1.98
C VAL A 128 13.51 2.09 -1.99
N ARG A 129 14.68 2.06 -1.35
CA ARG A 129 15.63 3.18 -1.37
C ARG A 129 16.14 3.49 -2.78
N THR A 130 16.59 2.49 -3.55
CA THR A 130 17.10 2.71 -4.92
C THR A 130 16.03 3.34 -5.82
N TYR A 131 14.79 2.87 -5.76
CA TYR A 131 13.71 3.49 -6.54
C TYR A 131 13.29 4.86 -5.98
N GLN A 132 13.39 5.12 -4.68
CA GLN A 132 13.18 6.46 -4.11
C GLN A 132 14.22 7.46 -4.65
N GLU A 133 15.51 7.11 -4.62
CA GLU A 133 16.62 7.92 -5.14
C GLU A 133 16.45 8.20 -6.64
N GLU A 134 16.00 7.22 -7.42
CA GLU A 134 15.73 7.37 -8.85
C GLU A 134 14.49 8.24 -9.13
N ILE A 135 13.42 8.13 -8.32
CA ILE A 135 12.26 9.02 -8.37
C ILE A 135 12.68 10.46 -8.05
N GLU A 136 13.53 10.69 -7.05
CA GLU A 136 14.06 12.01 -6.71
C GLU A 136 14.89 12.59 -7.88
N ARG A 137 15.78 11.78 -8.47
CA ARG A 137 16.59 12.18 -9.63
C ARG A 137 15.74 12.54 -10.84
N LEU A 138 14.76 11.70 -11.20
CA LEU A 138 13.85 11.94 -12.31
C LEU A 138 12.90 13.11 -12.04
N SER A 139 12.49 13.33 -10.79
CA SER A 139 11.68 14.48 -10.37
C SER A 139 12.45 15.80 -10.49
N ALA A 140 13.75 15.81 -10.18
CA ALA A 140 14.61 16.96 -10.42
C ALA A 140 14.70 17.31 -11.92
N SER A 141 14.80 16.31 -12.80
CA SER A 141 14.76 16.50 -14.25
C SER A 141 13.39 17.02 -14.73
N ALA A 142 12.31 16.34 -14.36
CA ALA A 142 10.95 16.62 -14.82
C ALA A 142 10.38 17.94 -14.30
N TYR A 143 10.64 18.30 -13.03
CA TYR A 143 9.98 19.41 -12.34
C TYR A 143 10.92 20.44 -11.68
N GLY A 144 12.24 20.23 -11.73
CA GLY A 144 13.22 21.10 -11.08
C GLY A 144 13.25 20.98 -9.55
N ASN A 145 12.57 19.98 -8.99
CA ASN A 145 12.50 19.72 -7.56
C ASN A 145 12.54 18.20 -7.30
N PRO A 146 13.63 17.65 -6.73
CA PRO A 146 13.71 16.22 -6.42
C PRO A 146 12.65 15.75 -5.42
N HIS A 147 12.24 16.61 -4.48
CA HIS A 147 11.36 16.24 -3.37
C HIS A 147 9.87 16.43 -3.70
N ILE A 148 9.51 16.75 -4.95
CA ILE A 148 8.12 17.06 -5.35
C ILE A 148 7.15 15.88 -5.15
N LEU A 149 7.67 14.65 -5.11
CA LEU A 149 6.90 13.43 -4.87
C LEU A 149 7.11 12.85 -3.46
N GLN A 150 7.83 13.53 -2.55
CA GLN A 150 8.22 12.96 -1.25
C GLN A 150 7.01 12.52 -0.40
N GLU A 151 5.99 13.37 -0.30
CA GLU A 151 4.75 13.04 0.42
C GLU A 151 4.04 11.84 -0.23
N LYS A 152 4.07 11.74 -1.56
CA LYS A 152 3.44 10.65 -2.31
C LYS A 152 4.19 9.33 -2.16
N MET A 153 5.52 9.36 -2.09
CA MET A 153 6.33 8.17 -1.77
C MET A 153 6.07 7.67 -0.35
N GLN A 154 5.86 8.58 0.62
CA GLN A 154 5.42 8.22 1.98
C GLN A 154 3.96 7.73 2.04
N GLU A 155 3.09 8.20 1.14
CA GLU A 155 1.72 7.67 1.01
C GLU A 155 1.74 6.24 0.47
N ILE A 156 2.57 5.96 -0.55
CA ILE A 156 2.78 4.61 -1.11
C ILE A 156 3.35 3.63 -0.07
N GLN A 157 4.31 4.06 0.77
CA GLN A 157 4.83 3.22 1.86
C GLN A 157 3.76 2.78 2.87
N ARG A 158 2.76 3.64 3.13
CA ARG A 158 1.60 3.31 3.98
C ARG A 158 0.53 2.51 3.24
N ASN A 159 0.31 2.80 1.96
CA ASN A 159 -0.67 2.13 1.12
C ASN A 159 -0.15 2.00 -0.32
N PRO A 160 0.38 0.83 -0.72
CA PRO A 160 0.89 0.61 -2.08
C PRO A 160 -0.11 0.97 -3.19
N GLN A 161 -1.43 0.86 -2.93
CA GLN A 161 -2.49 1.19 -3.89
C GLN A 161 -2.53 2.69 -4.31
N ALA A 162 -1.85 3.57 -3.56
CA ALA A 162 -1.64 4.97 -3.98
C ALA A 162 -0.64 5.08 -5.16
N GLY A 163 0.18 4.05 -5.37
CA GLY A 163 1.25 4.00 -6.35
C GLY A 163 0.77 3.76 -7.77
N GLU A 164 -0.19 2.86 -7.98
CA GLU A 164 -0.80 2.67 -9.31
C GLU A 164 -1.48 3.96 -9.81
N GLU A 165 -2.13 4.70 -8.89
CA GLU A 165 -2.75 5.99 -9.20
C GLU A 165 -1.71 7.06 -9.55
N LEU A 166 -0.59 7.10 -8.81
CA LEU A 166 0.47 8.06 -9.06
C LEU A 166 1.18 7.76 -10.38
N SER A 167 1.45 6.49 -10.70
CA SER A 167 1.99 6.07 -12.01
C SER A 167 1.02 6.44 -13.12
N TRP A 168 -0.26 6.04 -13.03
CA TRP A 168 -1.27 6.42 -14.03
C TRP A 168 -1.38 7.94 -14.23
N ARG A 169 -1.37 8.72 -13.15
CA ARG A 169 -1.41 10.19 -13.21
C ARG A 169 -0.13 10.76 -13.83
N MET A 170 1.03 10.15 -13.60
CA MET A 170 2.31 10.53 -14.22
C MET A 170 2.31 10.25 -15.73
N ALA A 171 1.79 9.10 -16.17
CA ALA A 171 1.67 8.75 -17.58
C ALA A 171 0.65 9.63 -18.32
N ALA A 172 -0.56 9.77 -17.77
CA ALA A 172 -1.66 10.46 -18.45
C ALA A 172 -1.57 12.00 -18.32
N HIS A 173 -1.21 12.49 -17.14
CA HIS A 173 -1.37 13.90 -16.76
C HIS A 173 -0.18 14.44 -15.91
N PRO A 174 1.09 14.30 -16.35
CA PRO A 174 2.25 14.70 -15.56
C PRO A 174 2.21 16.20 -15.17
N LYS A 175 1.69 17.04 -16.07
CA LYS A 175 1.51 18.49 -15.87
C LYS A 175 0.47 18.86 -14.81
N SER A 176 -0.33 17.89 -14.32
CA SER A 176 -1.25 18.08 -13.18
C SER A 176 -0.55 17.95 -11.82
N ILE A 177 0.64 17.31 -11.78
CA ILE A 177 1.40 17.07 -10.54
C ILE A 177 2.18 18.33 -10.17
N ALA A 178 2.94 18.88 -11.12
CA ALA A 178 3.65 20.13 -10.95
C ALA A 178 3.93 20.82 -12.30
N LYS A 179 4.32 22.10 -12.23
CA LYS A 179 4.86 22.82 -13.39
C LYS A 179 6.21 22.18 -13.78
N PRO A 180 6.38 21.66 -15.00
CA PRO A 180 7.63 20.99 -15.36
C PRO A 180 8.76 21.98 -15.66
N SER A 181 10.01 21.51 -15.67
CA SER A 181 11.24 22.31 -15.86
C SER A 181 11.31 23.03 -17.21
N GLY A 182 12.17 24.04 -17.32
CA GLY A 182 12.42 24.78 -18.56
C GLY A 182 11.29 25.69 -19.02
N ARG A 183 11.32 26.07 -20.29
CA ARG A 183 10.40 27.05 -20.90
C ARG A 183 9.81 26.52 -22.20
N SER A 184 8.52 26.79 -22.39
CA SER A 184 7.80 26.59 -23.65
C SER A 184 7.09 27.89 -23.99
N MET A 185 7.41 28.49 -25.14
CA MET A 185 6.85 29.77 -25.60
C MET A 185 6.40 29.58 -27.05
N LEU A 186 5.11 29.80 -27.34
CA LEU A 186 4.52 29.66 -28.68
C LEU A 186 4.84 28.31 -29.36
N GLY A 187 4.94 27.22 -28.59
CA GLY A 187 5.31 25.88 -29.06
C GLY A 187 6.80 25.57 -29.08
N PHE A 188 7.68 26.59 -29.01
CA PHE A 188 9.13 26.39 -28.94
C PHE A 188 9.57 26.00 -27.53
N LYS A 189 10.14 24.80 -27.41
CA LYS A 189 10.67 24.22 -26.16
C LYS A 189 12.20 24.39 -26.09
N ASN A 190 12.71 24.95 -24.99
CA ASN A 190 14.16 24.90 -24.69
C ASN A 190 14.59 23.46 -24.37
N ARG A 191 15.90 23.19 -24.31
CA ARG A 191 16.44 21.84 -24.02
C ARG A 191 15.89 21.27 -22.72
N GLU A 192 16.03 21.99 -21.61
CA GLU A 192 15.50 21.65 -20.29
C GLU A 192 14.01 21.25 -20.30
N ARG A 193 13.18 21.88 -21.14
CA ARG A 193 11.76 21.52 -21.31
C ARG A 193 11.55 20.20 -22.07
N ARG A 194 12.47 19.81 -22.96
CA ARG A 194 12.43 18.52 -23.68
C ARG A 194 12.90 17.41 -22.75
N ASP A 195 14.08 17.58 -22.15
CA ASP A 195 14.68 16.67 -21.16
C ASP A 195 13.67 16.36 -20.02
N ALA A 196 12.93 17.37 -19.55
CA ALA A 196 11.86 17.22 -18.57
C ALA A 196 10.63 16.42 -19.07
N GLU A 197 10.20 16.63 -20.32
CA GLU A 197 9.05 15.92 -20.91
C GLU A 197 9.40 14.47 -21.31
N GLU A 198 10.65 14.21 -21.69
CA GLU A 198 11.19 12.86 -21.93
C GLU A 198 11.30 12.06 -20.61
N SER A 199 11.53 12.73 -19.49
CA SER A 199 11.64 12.11 -18.16
C SER A 199 10.32 11.53 -17.62
N TYR A 200 9.15 11.90 -18.16
CA TYR A 200 7.85 11.47 -17.60
C TYR A 200 7.62 9.95 -17.71
N SER A 201 7.95 9.34 -18.86
CA SER A 201 7.72 7.91 -19.06
C SER A 201 8.59 7.07 -18.12
N ALA A 202 9.85 7.47 -17.95
CA ALA A 202 10.76 6.88 -16.97
C ALA A 202 10.20 7.05 -15.56
N LEU A 203 9.81 8.27 -15.17
CA LEU A 203 9.29 8.57 -13.84
C LEU A 203 8.00 7.79 -13.53
N SER A 204 7.11 7.59 -14.50
CA SER A 204 5.92 6.73 -14.35
C SER A 204 6.30 5.28 -14.05
N LEU A 205 7.23 4.71 -14.84
CA LEU A 205 7.70 3.34 -14.67
C LEU A 205 8.43 3.16 -13.33
N THR A 206 9.27 4.12 -12.92
CA THR A 206 9.96 4.05 -11.62
C THR A 206 8.98 4.12 -10.46
N ILE A 207 7.87 4.87 -10.56
CA ILE A 207 6.80 4.89 -9.55
C ILE A 207 6.10 3.53 -9.46
N GLU A 208 5.85 2.87 -10.60
CA GLU A 208 5.30 1.51 -10.63
C GLU A 208 6.27 0.49 -9.99
N CYS A 209 7.56 0.51 -10.36
CA CYS A 209 8.57 -0.35 -9.76
C CYS A 209 8.79 -0.09 -8.26
N TYR A 210 8.73 1.17 -7.82
CA TYR A 210 8.75 1.56 -6.41
C TYR A 210 7.56 0.98 -5.64
N THR A 211 6.38 1.03 -6.25
CA THR A 211 5.13 0.50 -5.67
C THR A 211 5.24 -1.01 -5.45
N GLU A 212 5.71 -1.74 -6.46
CA GLU A 212 5.94 -3.19 -6.37
C GLU A 212 7.05 -3.53 -5.35
N ALA A 213 8.13 -2.76 -5.29
CA ALA A 213 9.18 -2.95 -4.30
C ALA A 213 8.68 -2.73 -2.86
N VAL A 214 7.81 -1.75 -2.62
CA VAL A 214 7.15 -1.54 -1.32
C VAL A 214 6.18 -2.68 -1.01
N ARG A 215 5.37 -3.12 -1.99
CA ARG A 215 4.42 -4.24 -1.84
C ARG A 215 5.14 -5.53 -1.46
N GLN A 216 6.22 -5.86 -2.16
CA GLN A 216 7.07 -7.02 -1.89
C GLN A 216 7.76 -6.92 -0.53
N ALA A 217 8.34 -5.76 -0.18
CA ALA A 217 9.00 -5.58 1.11
C ALA A 217 8.03 -5.73 2.29
N ARG A 218 6.79 -5.21 2.17
CA ARG A 218 5.70 -5.45 3.13
C ARG A 218 5.36 -6.93 3.24
N GLU A 219 5.16 -7.60 2.11
CA GLU A 219 4.78 -9.01 2.06
C GLU A 219 5.86 -9.90 2.70
N ASN A 220 7.14 -9.67 2.41
CA ASN A 220 8.26 -10.38 3.03
C ASN A 220 8.33 -10.18 4.55
N LEU A 221 8.10 -8.94 5.03
CA LEU A 221 8.07 -8.60 6.45
C LEU A 221 6.87 -9.23 7.19
N LEU A 222 5.75 -9.48 6.50
CA LEU A 222 4.57 -10.14 7.06
C LEU A 222 4.69 -11.67 7.03
N GLN A 223 5.16 -12.26 5.93
CA GLN A 223 5.27 -13.71 5.75
C GLN A 223 6.50 -14.32 6.42
N SER A 224 7.62 -13.60 6.44
CA SER A 224 8.92 -14.10 6.90
C SER A 224 9.73 -13.08 7.73
N PRO A 225 9.12 -12.45 8.76
CA PRO A 225 9.73 -11.36 9.53
C PRO A 225 11.12 -11.71 10.07
N GLU A 226 11.34 -12.93 10.55
CA GLU A 226 12.61 -13.38 11.13
C GLU A 226 13.75 -13.52 10.11
N GLN A 227 13.41 -13.83 8.85
CA GLN A 227 14.39 -13.91 7.76
C GLN A 227 14.68 -12.52 7.21
N GLU A 228 13.63 -11.72 7.01
CA GLU A 228 13.73 -10.37 6.48
C GLU A 228 14.49 -9.44 7.46
N LEU A 229 14.20 -9.53 8.77
CA LEU A 229 14.98 -8.82 9.80
C LEU A 229 16.48 -9.14 9.76
N LYS A 230 16.90 -10.38 9.47
CA LYS A 230 18.34 -10.72 9.31
C LYS A 230 18.95 -10.01 8.10
N THR A 231 18.18 -9.77 7.04
CA THR A 231 18.59 -8.97 5.89
C THR A 231 18.83 -7.51 6.31
N TYR A 232 17.91 -6.91 7.07
CA TYR A 232 18.12 -5.58 7.65
C TYR A 232 19.30 -5.54 8.63
N GLU A 233 19.44 -6.50 9.55
CA GLU A 233 20.55 -6.55 10.51
C GLU A 233 21.91 -6.62 9.79
N ARG A 234 21.98 -7.29 8.63
CA ARG A 234 23.17 -7.31 7.77
C ARG A 234 23.41 -5.99 7.04
N LEU A 235 22.34 -5.31 6.61
CA LEU A 235 22.41 -4.09 5.79
C LEU A 235 22.73 -2.83 6.61
N MET A 236 22.17 -2.69 7.82
CA MET A 236 22.30 -1.48 8.65
C MET A 236 22.81 -1.75 10.07
N GLY A 237 23.09 -3.01 10.43
CA GLY A 237 23.58 -3.39 11.75
C GLY A 237 22.44 -3.70 12.74
N LYS A 238 22.70 -4.68 13.61
CA LYS A 238 21.73 -5.16 14.60
C LYS A 238 21.24 -4.09 15.56
N ASP A 239 22.12 -3.18 15.97
CA ASP A 239 21.77 -2.10 16.91
C ASP A 239 20.83 -1.08 16.26
N ALA A 240 21.01 -0.79 14.96
CA ALA A 240 20.14 0.11 14.21
C ALA A 240 18.74 -0.49 13.99
N VAL A 241 18.67 -1.79 13.64
CA VAL A 241 17.38 -2.51 13.56
C VAL A 241 16.71 -2.54 14.94
N SER A 242 17.46 -2.82 16.00
CA SER A 242 16.93 -2.79 17.37
C SER A 242 16.41 -1.40 17.73
N ALA A 243 17.10 -0.32 17.37
CA ALA A 243 16.66 1.05 17.58
C ALA A 243 15.38 1.41 16.80
N LEU A 244 15.20 0.90 15.57
CA LEU A 244 13.95 1.05 14.82
C LEU A 244 12.78 0.24 15.43
N LEU A 245 13.06 -0.88 16.08
CA LEU A 245 12.02 -1.71 16.72
C LEU A 245 11.74 -1.33 18.17
N GLN A 246 12.58 -0.50 18.81
CA GLN A 246 12.28 0.09 20.12
C GLN A 246 10.97 0.89 20.02
N LYS A 247 9.99 0.54 20.86
CA LYS A 247 8.79 1.36 21.02
C LYS A 247 9.22 2.74 21.53
N PRO A 248 8.82 3.85 20.87
CA PRO A 248 8.90 5.16 21.49
C PRO A 248 8.18 5.10 22.84
N GLY A 249 8.80 5.63 23.90
CA GLY A 249 8.18 5.67 25.22
C GLY A 249 6.79 6.30 25.13
N HIS A 250 5.78 5.62 25.69
CA HIS A 250 4.37 5.96 25.53
C HIS A 250 4.08 7.46 25.65
N SER A 251 3.73 8.09 24.54
CA SER A 251 3.05 9.39 24.56
C SER A 251 1.55 9.14 24.40
N GLU A 252 0.94 8.69 25.50
CA GLU A 252 -0.39 9.11 25.95
C GLU A 252 -1.45 9.35 24.85
N ARG A 253 -1.73 8.35 24.00
CA ARG A 253 -2.84 8.41 23.02
C ARG A 253 -3.60 7.11 22.79
N GLU A 254 -3.56 6.20 23.75
CA GLU A 254 -4.36 4.97 23.77
C GLU A 254 -5.13 4.89 25.09
N LYS A 255 -5.93 5.93 25.39
CA LYS A 255 -6.85 5.88 26.55
C LYS A 255 -8.09 6.75 26.50
N GLU A 256 -8.60 7.03 25.31
CA GLU A 256 -9.94 7.56 25.11
C GLU A 256 -10.64 6.70 24.05
N SER A 257 -11.85 6.24 24.37
CA SER A 257 -12.78 5.69 23.39
C SER A 257 -12.99 6.75 22.31
N LEU A 258 -12.53 6.47 21.08
CA LEU A 258 -12.53 7.45 19.98
C LEU A 258 -13.91 8.09 19.88
N SER A 259 -13.96 9.41 20.03
CA SER A 259 -15.20 10.16 19.85
C SER A 259 -15.69 10.00 18.41
N GLU A 260 -16.98 10.18 18.17
CA GLU A 260 -17.53 10.28 16.81
C GLU A 260 -16.80 11.36 15.98
N ALA A 261 -16.33 12.41 16.64
CA ALA A 261 -15.46 13.44 16.08
C ALA A 261 -14.05 12.94 15.68
N ASP A 262 -13.46 12.01 16.44
CA ASP A 262 -12.15 11.45 16.14
C ASP A 262 -12.22 10.43 15.00
N MET A 263 -13.27 9.60 14.99
CA MET A 263 -13.51 8.64 13.91
C MET A 263 -13.77 9.36 12.58
N SER A 264 -14.62 10.39 12.56
CA SER A 264 -14.85 11.20 11.34
C SER A 264 -13.57 11.91 10.88
N ALA A 265 -12.75 12.45 11.79
CA ALA A 265 -11.44 13.01 11.44
C ALA A 265 -10.49 11.97 10.82
N GLN A 266 -10.47 10.73 11.34
CA GLN A 266 -9.68 9.64 10.75
C GLN A 266 -10.18 9.22 9.37
N ILE A 267 -11.50 9.08 9.18
CA ILE A 267 -12.11 8.72 7.88
C ILE A 267 -11.80 9.81 6.83
N HIS A 268 -11.97 11.10 7.16
CA HIS A 268 -11.57 12.21 6.26
C HIS A 268 -10.07 12.22 5.95
N GLN A 269 -9.22 11.76 6.88
CA GLN A 269 -7.78 11.70 6.66
C GLN A 269 -7.34 10.49 5.82
N HIS A 270 -8.18 9.46 5.68
CA HIS A 270 -7.86 8.23 4.97
C HIS A 270 -7.61 8.46 3.46
N SER A 271 -6.56 7.83 2.92
CA SER A 271 -6.09 8.06 1.54
C SER A 271 -7.14 7.74 0.48
N LYS A 272 -7.84 6.59 0.59
CA LYS A 272 -8.95 6.23 -0.32
C LYS A 272 -10.08 7.27 -0.33
N VAL A 273 -10.47 7.78 0.83
CA VAL A 273 -11.55 8.78 0.95
C VAL A 273 -11.14 10.10 0.31
N LYS A 274 -9.91 10.57 0.57
CA LYS A 274 -9.31 11.75 -0.09
C LYS A 274 -9.22 11.60 -1.61
N ARG A 275 -8.79 10.43 -2.11
CA ARG A 275 -8.70 10.12 -3.54
C ARG A 275 -10.06 10.26 -4.22
N HIS A 276 -11.07 9.56 -3.73
CA HIS A 276 -12.39 9.57 -4.38
C HIS A 276 -13.07 10.94 -4.25
N HIS A 277 -12.86 11.68 -3.14
CA HIS A 277 -13.26 13.08 -3.01
C HIS A 277 -12.64 13.98 -4.09
N ALA A 278 -11.35 13.79 -4.38
CA ALA A 278 -10.65 14.52 -5.43
C ALA A 278 -11.15 14.13 -6.83
N GLN A 279 -11.49 12.85 -7.06
CA GLN A 279 -12.10 12.39 -8.30
C GLN A 279 -13.49 13.00 -8.52
N ILE A 280 -14.34 13.08 -7.48
CA ILE A 280 -15.63 13.77 -7.55
C ILE A 280 -15.43 15.25 -7.93
N LYS A 281 -14.53 15.96 -7.25
CA LYS A 281 -14.22 17.37 -7.58
C LYS A 281 -13.73 17.55 -9.01
N TYR A 282 -12.87 16.66 -9.50
CA TYR A 282 -12.41 16.67 -10.89
C TYR A 282 -13.57 16.47 -11.88
N TRP A 283 -14.37 15.43 -11.70
CA TRP A 283 -15.47 15.13 -12.61
C TRP A 283 -16.61 16.14 -12.53
N CYS A 284 -16.90 16.73 -11.37
CA CYS A 284 -17.76 17.91 -11.23
C CYS A 284 -17.26 19.09 -12.09
N GLY A 285 -15.95 19.36 -12.05
CA GLY A 285 -15.31 20.35 -12.92
C GLY A 285 -15.47 20.07 -14.42
N VAL A 286 -15.39 18.79 -14.83
CA VAL A 286 -15.59 18.37 -16.23
C VAL A 286 -17.06 18.44 -16.66
N VAL A 287 -17.97 17.90 -15.84
CA VAL A 287 -19.40 17.72 -16.14
C VAL A 287 -20.16 19.04 -16.02
N PHE A 288 -19.93 19.80 -14.95
CA PHE A 288 -20.73 20.98 -14.61
C PHE A 288 -19.97 22.30 -14.76
N GLY A 289 -18.64 22.26 -14.85
CA GLY A 289 -17.79 23.45 -14.90
C GLY A 289 -17.52 24.07 -13.52
N ASP A 290 -17.94 23.39 -12.46
CA ASP A 290 -17.75 23.78 -11.06
C ASP A 290 -17.40 22.52 -10.26
N ALA A 291 -16.25 22.53 -9.59
CA ALA A 291 -15.74 21.41 -8.82
C ALA A 291 -16.48 21.17 -7.49
N ASN A 292 -17.17 22.18 -6.95
CA ASN A 292 -17.80 22.10 -5.62
C ASN A 292 -19.33 21.92 -5.70
N VAL A 293 -19.88 21.71 -6.89
CA VAL A 293 -21.34 21.67 -7.12
C VAL A 293 -22.06 20.51 -6.42
N LEU A 294 -21.33 19.44 -6.08
CA LEU A 294 -21.82 18.31 -5.26
C LEU A 294 -21.36 18.37 -3.79
N GLN A 295 -20.81 19.48 -3.31
CA GLN A 295 -20.18 19.51 -1.97
C GLN A 295 -21.15 19.10 -0.85
N SER A 296 -22.40 19.55 -0.89
CA SER A 296 -23.41 19.17 0.10
C SER A 296 -23.76 17.68 0.04
N GLN A 297 -23.90 17.13 -1.17
CA GLN A 297 -24.19 15.72 -1.40
C GLN A 297 -23.02 14.83 -0.98
N VAL A 298 -21.77 15.29 -1.15
CA VAL A 298 -20.57 14.56 -0.70
C VAL A 298 -20.46 14.55 0.82
N GLU A 299 -20.89 15.62 1.49
CA GLU A 299 -20.99 15.64 2.95
C GLU A 299 -22.10 14.70 3.45
N GLU A 300 -23.29 14.74 2.84
CA GLU A 300 -24.38 13.80 3.12
C GLU A 300 -23.94 12.33 2.92
N LEU A 301 -23.20 12.06 1.86
CA LEU A 301 -22.64 10.76 1.51
C LEU A 301 -21.53 10.29 2.48
N PHE A 302 -20.81 11.23 3.10
CA PHE A 302 -19.84 10.93 4.15
C PHE A 302 -20.54 10.54 5.46
N GLN A 303 -21.64 11.22 5.79
CA GLN A 303 -22.44 10.89 6.97
C GLN A 303 -23.20 9.56 6.79
N ASN A 304 -23.79 9.33 5.61
CA ASN A 304 -24.54 8.12 5.28
C ASN A 304 -24.23 7.61 3.85
N PRO A 305 -23.30 6.63 3.70
CA PRO A 305 -22.95 6.04 2.40
C PRO A 305 -24.11 5.43 1.62
N GLU A 306 -25.19 4.96 2.28
CA GLU A 306 -26.39 4.40 1.64
C GLU A 306 -27.08 5.40 0.69
N THR A 307 -26.88 6.72 0.90
CA THR A 307 -27.42 7.78 0.02
C THR A 307 -26.82 7.75 -1.40
N ILE A 308 -25.79 6.94 -1.65
CA ILE A 308 -25.17 6.79 -2.96
C ILE A 308 -26.18 6.46 -4.06
N GLU A 309 -27.13 5.55 -3.79
CA GLU A 309 -28.08 5.12 -4.82
C GLU A 309 -28.95 6.29 -5.28
N GLN A 310 -29.39 7.13 -4.34
CA GLN A 310 -30.19 8.32 -4.62
C GLN A 310 -29.38 9.34 -5.44
N LEU A 311 -28.11 9.59 -5.07
CA LEU A 311 -27.23 10.49 -5.80
C LEU A 311 -26.93 9.98 -7.23
N ALA A 312 -26.66 8.68 -7.38
CA ALA A 312 -26.43 8.04 -8.66
C ALA A 312 -27.68 8.08 -9.56
N GLN A 313 -28.87 7.81 -9.00
CA GLN A 313 -30.15 7.95 -9.72
C GLN A 313 -30.41 9.40 -10.15
N GLN A 314 -30.12 10.40 -9.31
CA GLN A 314 -30.25 11.82 -9.67
C GLN A 314 -29.29 12.21 -10.81
N LEU A 315 -28.01 11.82 -10.70
CA LEU A 315 -26.98 12.08 -11.71
C LEU A 315 -27.28 11.38 -13.04
N ALA A 316 -27.75 10.14 -13.03
CA ALA A 316 -28.08 9.40 -14.24
C ALA A 316 -29.40 9.87 -14.88
N GLY A 317 -30.44 10.10 -14.07
CA GLY A 317 -31.79 10.40 -14.53
C GLY A 317 -31.99 11.86 -14.96
N ASN A 318 -31.49 12.83 -14.20
CA ASN A 318 -31.62 14.25 -14.52
C ASN A 318 -30.46 15.10 -13.95
N PRO A 319 -29.23 14.97 -14.48
CA PRO A 319 -28.08 15.72 -13.96
C PRO A 319 -28.25 17.25 -14.06
N LYS A 320 -29.18 17.73 -14.91
CA LYS A 320 -29.52 19.15 -15.05
C LYS A 320 -30.32 19.73 -13.87
N SER A 321 -30.93 18.90 -13.01
CA SER A 321 -31.56 19.39 -11.77
C SER A 321 -30.52 19.84 -10.74
N ILE A 322 -29.34 19.21 -10.76
CA ILE A 322 -28.20 19.56 -9.92
C ILE A 322 -27.55 20.83 -10.47
N HIS A 323 -27.06 20.79 -11.72
CA HIS A 323 -26.46 21.96 -12.36
C HIS A 323 -26.44 21.83 -13.90
N LYS A 324 -26.28 22.97 -14.59
CA LYS A 324 -26.09 22.98 -16.05
C LYS A 324 -24.78 22.27 -16.42
N TYR A 325 -24.82 21.47 -17.48
CA TYR A 325 -23.60 20.93 -18.10
C TYR A 325 -22.65 22.04 -18.56
N ALA A 326 -21.35 21.79 -18.40
CA ALA A 326 -20.29 22.63 -18.98
C ALA A 326 -20.41 22.73 -20.51
N GLY A 327 -19.77 23.75 -21.08
CA GLY A 327 -19.82 24.01 -22.52
C GLY A 327 -21.20 24.46 -23.02
N ARG A 328 -21.34 24.48 -24.35
CA ARG A 328 -22.53 25.00 -25.05
C ARG A 328 -23.11 23.93 -25.98
N SER A 329 -24.44 23.90 -26.05
CA SER A 329 -25.21 23.17 -27.07
C SER A 329 -26.22 24.13 -27.67
N PHE A 330 -26.27 24.23 -29.00
CA PHE A 330 -27.22 25.08 -29.73
C PHE A 330 -27.69 24.33 -30.97
N GLY A 331 -29.01 24.15 -31.14
CA GLY A 331 -29.59 23.40 -32.27
C GLY A 331 -29.10 21.95 -32.38
N GLY A 332 -28.66 21.32 -31.28
CA GLY A 332 -28.07 19.99 -31.27
C GLY A 332 -26.55 19.95 -31.51
N LEU A 333 -25.93 21.03 -32.01
CA LEU A 333 -24.47 21.13 -32.14
C LEU A 333 -23.85 21.39 -30.77
N LYS A 334 -22.96 20.48 -30.34
CA LYS A 334 -22.27 20.51 -29.04
C LYS A 334 -20.81 20.92 -29.24
N ASN A 335 -20.30 21.84 -28.42
CA ASN A 335 -18.86 22.12 -28.41
C ASN A 335 -18.08 21.04 -27.65
N ARG A 336 -16.74 20.96 -27.82
CA ARG A 336 -15.91 19.94 -27.14
C ARG A 336 -16.13 19.88 -25.63
N ALA A 337 -16.23 21.03 -24.97
CA ALA A 337 -16.52 21.09 -23.53
C ALA A 337 -17.84 20.40 -23.17
N ARG A 338 -18.91 20.58 -23.97
CA ARG A 338 -20.18 19.87 -23.77
C ARG A 338 -20.06 18.36 -24.03
N ILE A 339 -19.30 17.95 -25.03
CA ILE A 339 -19.09 16.52 -25.35
C ILE A 339 -18.35 15.83 -24.18
N HIS A 340 -17.27 16.44 -23.68
CA HIS A 340 -16.54 15.92 -22.51
C HIS A 340 -17.41 15.94 -21.24
N ALA A 341 -18.25 16.96 -21.07
CA ALA A 341 -19.14 17.06 -19.92
C ALA A 341 -20.20 15.97 -19.87
N GLU A 342 -20.78 15.60 -21.02
CA GLU A 342 -21.75 14.51 -21.11
C GLU A 342 -21.07 13.13 -20.97
N ALA A 343 -19.88 12.95 -21.56
CA ALA A 343 -19.10 11.71 -21.44
C ALA A 343 -18.53 11.49 -20.02
N GLY A 344 -18.20 12.55 -19.29
CA GLY A 344 -17.68 12.48 -17.93
C GLY A 344 -18.72 12.13 -16.86
N LEU A 345 -20.01 12.05 -17.21
CA LEU A 345 -21.08 11.81 -16.24
C LEU A 345 -21.00 10.42 -15.61
N SER A 346 -20.73 9.37 -16.40
CA SER A 346 -20.55 8.02 -15.84
C SER A 346 -19.39 7.99 -14.84
N HIS A 347 -18.27 8.61 -15.18
CA HIS A 347 -17.12 8.69 -14.29
C HIS A 347 -17.35 9.54 -13.03
N LEU A 348 -18.29 10.49 -13.06
CA LEU A 348 -18.74 11.20 -11.87
C LEU A 348 -19.56 10.28 -10.95
N ILE A 349 -20.45 9.47 -11.53
CA ILE A 349 -21.23 8.46 -10.79
C ILE A 349 -20.29 7.41 -10.20
N ASP A 350 -19.37 6.86 -10.99
CA ASP A 350 -18.33 5.92 -10.54
C ASP A 350 -17.51 6.52 -9.39
N ALA A 351 -17.11 7.80 -9.49
CA ALA A 351 -16.33 8.46 -8.44
C ALA A 351 -17.11 8.68 -7.14
N ALA A 352 -18.42 8.94 -7.22
CA ALA A 352 -19.31 9.01 -6.05
C ALA A 352 -19.46 7.62 -5.39
N ASP A 353 -19.63 6.57 -6.21
CA ASP A 353 -19.84 5.20 -5.72
C ASP A 353 -18.59 4.65 -5.01
N ASN A 354 -17.41 4.87 -5.61
CA ASN A 354 -16.14 4.53 -4.99
C ASN A 354 -15.89 5.35 -3.69
N TYR A 355 -16.36 6.60 -3.61
CA TYR A 355 -16.26 7.39 -2.38
C TYR A 355 -17.13 6.82 -1.25
N ALA A 356 -18.41 6.54 -1.54
CA ALA A 356 -19.33 5.94 -0.59
C ALA A 356 -18.80 4.60 -0.06
N THR A 357 -18.36 3.74 -0.98
CA THR A 357 -17.74 2.45 -0.68
C THR A 357 -16.49 2.61 0.19
N ALA A 358 -15.61 3.57 -0.10
CA ALA A 358 -14.42 3.83 0.70
C ALA A 358 -14.74 4.37 2.10
N VAL A 359 -15.73 5.26 2.24
CA VAL A 359 -16.19 5.77 3.55
C VAL A 359 -16.75 4.61 4.39
N ALA A 360 -17.60 3.76 3.81
CA ALA A 360 -18.16 2.60 4.48
C ALA A 360 -17.08 1.60 4.93
N GLN A 361 -16.16 1.22 4.02
CA GLN A 361 -15.05 0.30 4.34
C GLN A 361 -14.14 0.83 5.46
N VAL A 362 -13.80 2.12 5.44
CA VAL A 362 -12.94 2.71 6.48
C VAL A 362 -13.68 2.77 7.81
N ARG A 363 -14.95 3.19 7.82
CA ARG A 363 -15.79 3.20 9.03
C ARG A 363 -15.87 1.81 9.66
N GLU A 364 -16.13 0.77 8.86
CA GLU A 364 -16.18 -0.62 9.32
C GLU A 364 -14.83 -1.07 9.89
N SER A 365 -13.72 -0.79 9.19
CA SER A 365 -12.39 -1.19 9.67
C SER A 365 -12.00 -0.54 11.01
N LEU A 366 -12.45 0.70 11.26
CA LEU A 366 -12.21 1.40 12.52
C LEU A 366 -13.07 0.82 13.66
N LEU A 367 -14.34 0.50 13.39
CA LEU A 367 -15.22 -0.16 14.35
C LEU A 367 -14.69 -1.55 14.74
N GLN A 368 -14.30 -2.35 13.75
CA GLN A 368 -13.71 -3.68 13.96
C GLN A 368 -12.41 -3.60 14.77
N THR A 369 -11.52 -2.65 14.45
CA THR A 369 -10.29 -2.41 15.22
C THR A 369 -10.60 -2.08 16.68
N GLN A 370 -11.61 -1.25 16.94
CA GLN A 370 -11.99 -0.90 18.31
C GLN A 370 -12.57 -2.10 19.07
N GLN A 371 -13.41 -2.92 18.43
CA GLN A 371 -13.93 -4.16 19.02
C GLN A 371 -12.80 -5.12 19.39
N THR A 372 -11.86 -5.39 18.49
CA THR A 372 -10.73 -6.29 18.76
C THR A 372 -9.83 -5.78 19.89
N GLN A 373 -9.62 -4.46 20.00
CA GLN A 373 -8.89 -3.87 21.14
C GLN A 373 -9.65 -4.03 22.47
N GLN A 374 -10.97 -3.85 22.46
CA GLN A 374 -11.83 -4.05 23.63
C GLN A 374 -11.79 -5.51 24.10
N GLU A 375 -11.97 -6.48 23.20
CA GLU A 375 -11.90 -7.92 23.50
C GLU A 375 -10.52 -8.33 24.07
N HIS A 376 -9.43 -7.82 23.47
CA HIS A 376 -8.07 -8.06 23.98
C HIS A 376 -7.85 -7.49 25.38
N ARG A 377 -8.44 -6.32 25.66
CA ARG A 377 -8.34 -5.66 26.96
C ARG A 377 -9.11 -6.44 28.04
N GLU A 378 -10.34 -6.86 27.75
CA GLU A 378 -11.14 -7.68 28.66
C GLU A 378 -10.46 -9.03 28.96
N ALA A 379 -9.89 -9.69 27.95
CA ALA A 379 -9.10 -10.91 28.14
C ALA A 379 -7.82 -10.67 28.97
N SER A 380 -7.17 -9.51 28.83
CA SER A 380 -6.00 -9.14 29.63
C SER A 380 -6.35 -8.82 31.08
N GLU A 381 -7.43 -8.07 31.32
CA GLU A 381 -7.92 -7.76 32.67
C GLU A 381 -8.40 -9.04 33.39
N GLN A 382 -9.05 -9.97 32.66
CA GLN A 382 -9.46 -11.26 33.18
C GLN A 382 -8.25 -12.15 33.56
N THR A 383 -7.23 -12.26 32.69
CA THR A 383 -6.01 -13.04 32.98
C THR A 383 -5.18 -12.45 34.13
N GLN A 384 -5.09 -11.11 34.23
CA GLN A 384 -4.47 -10.45 35.38
C GLN A 384 -5.21 -10.74 36.70
N SER A 385 -6.55 -10.76 36.68
CA SER A 385 -7.35 -11.11 37.87
C SER A 385 -7.10 -12.56 38.34
N LEU A 386 -7.04 -13.50 37.39
CA LEU A 386 -6.74 -14.92 37.64
C LEU A 386 -5.32 -15.11 38.21
N GLN A 387 -4.35 -14.39 37.69
CA GLN A 387 -2.96 -14.45 38.18
C GLN A 387 -2.83 -13.85 39.59
N GLN A 388 -3.52 -12.73 39.87
CA GLN A 388 -3.53 -12.08 41.18
C GLN A 388 -4.28 -12.91 42.24
N GLN A 389 -5.31 -13.66 41.83
CA GLN A 389 -5.99 -14.62 42.69
C GLN A 389 -5.10 -15.83 43.03
N GLN A 390 -4.38 -16.39 42.04
CA GLN A 390 -3.42 -17.47 42.29
C GLN A 390 -2.29 -17.02 43.25
N GLN A 391 -1.74 -15.82 43.06
CA GLN A 391 -0.71 -15.27 43.97
C GLN A 391 -1.22 -15.11 45.41
N ASN A 392 -2.47 -14.65 45.61
CA ASN A 392 -3.09 -14.58 46.94
C ASN A 392 -3.27 -15.97 47.58
N VAL A 393 -3.65 -16.98 46.79
CA VAL A 393 -3.80 -18.37 47.29
C VAL A 393 -2.43 -18.97 47.65
N SER A 394 -1.38 -18.72 46.87
CA SER A 394 -0.02 -19.17 47.23
C SER A 394 0.51 -18.51 48.50
N GLN A 395 0.23 -17.21 48.72
CA GLN A 395 0.63 -16.51 49.94
C GLN A 395 -0.17 -16.97 51.17
N SER A 396 -1.44 -17.36 51.02
CA SER A 396 -2.23 -17.89 52.13
C SER A 396 -1.79 -19.29 52.55
N ALA A 397 -1.38 -20.15 51.60
CA ALA A 397 -0.83 -21.48 51.88
C ALA A 397 0.49 -21.41 52.69
N GLN A 398 1.44 -20.56 52.28
CA GLN A 398 2.72 -20.37 52.99
C GLN A 398 2.54 -19.82 54.42
N ARG A 399 1.46 -19.07 54.67
CA ARG A 399 1.13 -18.56 56.01
C ARG A 399 0.59 -19.65 56.95
N LEU A 400 0.01 -20.73 56.41
CA LEU A 400 -0.55 -21.83 57.20
C LEU A 400 0.53 -22.81 57.68
N GLU A 401 1.54 -23.09 56.85
CA GLU A 401 2.62 -24.04 57.19
C GLU A 401 3.59 -23.52 58.27
N SER A 402 3.61 -22.21 58.52
CA SER A 402 4.44 -21.59 59.58
C SER A 402 3.89 -21.79 61.00
N SER A 403 2.77 -22.50 61.19
CA SER A 403 2.06 -22.61 62.49
C SER A 403 1.95 -24.04 63.02
N THR A 404 3.00 -24.87 62.86
CA THR A 404 3.05 -26.22 63.46
C THR A 404 4.40 -26.49 64.14
N ILE A 405 4.66 -25.82 65.27
CA ILE A 405 5.69 -26.25 66.24
C ILE A 405 4.99 -26.62 67.56
N THR A 406 5.00 -27.93 67.83
CA THR A 406 4.43 -28.56 69.01
C THR A 406 5.17 -28.15 70.28
N HIS A 407 4.43 -27.82 71.35
CA HIS A 407 4.96 -27.75 72.72
C HIS A 407 4.09 -28.60 73.66
N GLU A 408 4.69 -29.63 74.24
CA GLU A 408 4.19 -30.35 75.42
C GLU A 408 5.02 -30.00 76.66
N GLY A 409 4.43 -30.05 77.88
CA GLY A 409 5.18 -30.21 79.14
C GLY A 409 5.04 -29.14 80.25
N THR A 410 3.89 -29.09 80.95
CA THR A 410 3.75 -29.32 82.41
C THR A 410 4.92 -28.92 83.36
N THR A 411 4.85 -28.13 84.46
CA THR A 411 3.85 -27.42 85.33
C THR A 411 4.64 -26.56 86.40
N PRO A 412 4.12 -26.05 87.56
CA PRO A 412 2.99 -25.13 87.84
C PRO A 412 3.31 -23.93 88.82
N SER A 413 2.34 -22.99 88.97
CA SER A 413 2.12 -22.06 90.14
C SER A 413 3.06 -20.83 90.35
N PRO A 414 2.68 -19.78 91.12
CA PRO A 414 1.47 -18.93 90.97
C PRO A 414 1.73 -17.40 91.21
N GLN A 415 0.66 -16.60 91.34
CA GLN A 415 0.49 -15.32 92.09
C GLN A 415 0.47 -13.93 91.37
N GLN A 416 -0.32 -13.02 91.99
CA GLN A 416 -0.59 -11.57 91.74
C GLN A 416 -1.42 -11.23 90.47
N ARG A 417 -2.64 -10.66 90.57
CA ARG A 417 -3.07 -9.27 90.95
C ARG A 417 -2.39 -8.20 90.07
N GLU A 418 -3.08 -7.18 89.55
CA GLU A 418 -4.25 -6.45 90.08
C GLU A 418 -5.15 -5.82 88.96
N THR A 419 -6.22 -5.13 89.36
CA THR A 419 -7.25 -4.37 88.58
C THR A 419 -6.66 -3.25 87.67
N ASP A 420 -7.36 -2.58 86.74
CA ASP A 420 -8.76 -2.09 86.77
C ASP A 420 -9.30 -1.54 85.40
N LEU A 421 -10.59 -1.14 85.37
CA LEU A 421 -11.30 -0.21 84.46
C LEU A 421 -11.77 -0.62 83.04
N ARG A 422 -13.02 -1.13 83.00
CA ARG A 422 -14.08 -0.88 81.98
C ARG A 422 -14.59 0.60 82.11
N PRO A 423 -15.53 1.21 81.30
CA PRO A 423 -16.61 0.58 80.50
C PRO A 423 -17.13 1.24 79.17
N ARG A 424 -17.53 0.39 78.21
CA ARG A 424 -18.89 0.29 77.58
C ARG A 424 -19.60 1.51 76.93
N LYS A 425 -20.00 1.33 75.66
CA LYS A 425 -21.36 1.59 75.11
C LYS A 425 -21.59 0.63 73.91
N THR A 426 -22.31 -0.50 74.02
CA THR A 426 -23.79 -0.67 73.82
C THR A 426 -24.40 0.27 72.78
N ALA A 427 -24.84 -0.14 71.57
CA ALA A 427 -25.75 -1.24 71.15
C ALA A 427 -27.24 -0.87 71.17
N ALA A 428 -27.88 -0.86 69.99
CA ALA A 428 -29.29 -1.21 69.75
C ALA A 428 -29.61 -1.27 68.23
N PRO A 429 -30.21 -2.36 67.70
CA PRO A 429 -30.85 -2.39 66.39
C PRO A 429 -32.38 -2.26 66.50
N LYS A 430 -33.04 -1.76 65.44
CA LYS A 430 -34.48 -1.91 65.14
C LYS A 430 -34.64 -1.81 63.61
N ALA A 431 -35.12 -2.80 62.86
CA ALA A 431 -36.33 -3.65 62.95
C ALA A 431 -37.45 -3.14 62.02
N MET A 432 -37.99 -4.10 61.26
CA MET A 432 -38.87 -4.02 60.09
C MET A 432 -40.13 -3.15 60.18
N ALA A 433 -40.63 -2.74 59.02
CA ALA A 433 -42.06 -2.75 58.70
C ALA A 433 -42.31 -3.08 57.22
N PHE A 434 -43.15 -4.08 56.95
CA PHE A 434 -43.82 -4.32 55.66
C PHE A 434 -45.09 -3.46 55.60
N ALA A 435 -45.49 -3.02 54.40
CA ALA A 435 -46.91 -2.91 54.02
C ALA A 435 -47.08 -2.78 52.49
N SER A 436 -47.93 -3.66 51.94
CA SER A 436 -48.69 -3.61 50.67
C SER A 436 -48.07 -2.97 49.43
#